data_AF-A0A4V3CCV8-F1
#
_entry.id   AF-A0A4V3CCV8-F1
#
_cell.length_a   1.000
_cell.length_b   1.000
_cell.length_c   1.000
_cell.angle_alpha   90.00
_cell.angle_beta   90.00
_cell.angle_gamma   90.00
#
_symmetry.space_group_name_H-M   'P 1'
#
loop_
_entity.id
_entity.type
_entity.pdbx_description
1 polymer ?
#
loop_
_entity_poly.entity_id
_entity_poly.type
_entity_poly.pdbx_seq_one_letter_code
_entity_poly.pdbx_strand_id
1 'polypeptide(L)' 'MADDVLTLFLGGDVMLGRGVDQILPHPGDPELWEESVRDARTYVSLAEAINGAHPGAGCLRLAMG' A
#
# COMPACT_ATOMS: atom_id res chain seq x y z
N MET A 1 -37.14 9.00 -2.26
CA MET A 1 -35.73 8.83 -1.84
C MET A 1 -35.14 7.90 -2.88
N ALA A 2 -34.46 8.45 -3.88
CA ALA A 2 -33.85 7.63 -4.92
C ALA A 2 -32.66 6.91 -4.29
N ASP A 3 -32.72 5.58 -4.23
CA ASP A 3 -31.58 4.73 -3.94
C ASP A 3 -30.59 4.91 -5.10
N ASP A 4 -29.69 5.88 -4.96
CA ASP A 4 -28.73 6.23 -6.00
C ASP A 4 -27.61 5.18 -6.01
N VAL A 5 -27.81 4.13 -6.80
CA VAL A 5 -26.86 3.01 -6.90
C VAL A 5 -25.64 3.46 -7.69
N LEU A 6 -24.54 3.70 -6.97
CA LEU A 6 -23.24 3.99 -7.58
C LEU A 6 -22.59 2.69 -8.08
N THR A 7 -22.42 2.58 -9.40
CA THR A 7 -21.68 1.47 -10.01
C THR A 7 -20.20 1.87 -10.16
N LEU A 8 -19.33 1.24 -9.38
CA LEU A 8 -17.88 1.45 -9.42
C LEU A 8 -17.19 0.28 -10.13
N PHE A 9 -16.27 0.61 -11.04
CA PHE A 9 -15.30 -0.33 -11.58
C PHE A 9 -13.92 0.03 -11.03
N LEU A 10 -13.35 -0.85 -10.21
CA LEU A 10 -12.00 -0.69 -9.66
C LEU A 10 -11.06 -1.53 -10.53
N GLY A 11 -10.32 -0.85 -11.40
CA GLY A 11 -9.28 -1.45 -12.23
C GLY A 11 -7.92 -0.81 -11.92
N GLY A 12 -6.95 -1.62 -11.50
CA GLY A 12 -5.61 -1.19 -11.17
C GLY A 12 -4.75 -2.39 -10.76
N ASP A 13 -3.44 -2.23 -10.81
CA ASP A 13 -2.52 -3.25 -10.32
C ASP A 13 -2.67 -3.37 -8.79
N VAL A 14 -3.08 -4.55 -8.32
CA VAL A 14 -3.20 -4.85 -6.89
C VAL A 14 -1.84 -4.73 -6.20
N MET A 15 -0.74 -5.02 -6.90
CA MET A 15 0.60 -5.13 -6.32
C MET A 15 1.18 -3.77 -5.94
N LEU A 16 1.13 -2.79 -6.86
CA LEU A 16 1.47 -1.41 -6.56
C LEU A 16 0.47 -0.78 -5.58
N GLY A 17 -0.82 -1.11 -5.73
CA GLY A 17 -1.88 -0.67 -4.82
C GLY A 17 -1.61 -1.07 -3.37
N ARG A 18 -1.08 -2.28 -3.14
CA ARG A 18 -0.71 -2.77 -1.80
C ARG A 18 0.45 -2.00 -1.22
N GLY A 19 1.46 -1.64 -2.01
CA GLY A 19 2.55 -0.77 -1.53
C GLY A 19 2.05 0.63 -1.12
N VAL A 20 1.12 1.20 -1.88
CA VAL A 20 0.48 2.50 -1.56
C VAL A 20 -0.40 2.41 -0.31
N ASP A 21 -1.16 1.32 -0.16
CA ASP A 21 -1.98 1.04 1.02
C ASP A 21 -1.14 1.07 2.32
N GLN A 22 0.11 0.62 2.26
CA GLN A 22 1.01 0.67 3.42
C GLN A 22 1.36 2.10 3.88
N ILE A 23 1.23 3.12 3.01
CA ILE A 23 1.52 4.52 3.35
C ILE A 23 0.29 5.22 3.96
N LEU A 24 -0.89 4.61 3.85
CA LEU A 24 -2.12 5.19 4.39
C LEU A 24 -2.15 5.11 5.93
N PRO A 25 -2.96 5.94 6.60
CA PRO A 25 -3.05 5.96 8.07
C PRO A 25 -3.45 4.63 8.73
N HIS A 26 -4.16 3.78 7.98
CA HIS A 26 -4.62 2.46 8.42
C HIS A 26 -4.21 1.43 7.37
N PRO A 27 -2.95 1.00 7.38
CA PRO A 27 -2.44 0.07 6.38
C PRO A 27 -3.12 -1.30 6.54
N GLY A 28 -3.46 -1.93 5.42
CA GLY A 28 -3.93 -3.31 5.38
C GLY A 28 -2.79 -4.31 5.52
N ASP A 29 -3.13 -5.60 5.41
CA ASP A 29 -2.15 -6.69 5.46
C ASP A 29 -1.08 -6.54 4.35
N PRO A 30 0.22 -6.52 4.71
CA PRO A 30 1.29 -6.40 3.73
C PRO A 30 1.59 -7.70 2.97
N GLU A 31 1.01 -8.85 3.33
CA GLU A 31 1.31 -10.12 2.67
C GLU A 31 0.94 -10.09 1.17
N LEU A 32 1.93 -10.45 0.34
CA LEU A 32 1.80 -10.58 -1.10
C LEU A 32 2.04 -12.03 -1.52
N TRP A 33 1.31 -12.45 -2.56
CA TRP A 33 1.41 -13.80 -3.14
C TRP A 33 2.27 -13.82 -4.42
N GLU A 34 3.26 -12.93 -4.53
CA GLU A 34 4.19 -12.91 -5.65
C GLU A 34 5.40 -13.82 -5.41
N GLU A 35 6.02 -14.26 -6.50
CA GLU A 35 7.26 -15.03 -6.43
C GLU A 35 8.42 -14.19 -5.88
N SER A 36 8.52 -12.92 -6.32
CA SER A 36 9.67 -12.06 -6.05
C SER A 36 9.54 -11.24 -4.76
N VAL A 37 8.34 -10.79 -4.41
CA VAL A 37 8.09 -9.96 -3.23
C VAL A 37 6.90 -10.51 -2.46
N ARG A 38 7.10 -10.81 -1.18
CA ARG A 38 6.03 -11.35 -0.30
C ARG A 38 5.52 -10.34 0.72
N ASP A 39 6.12 -9.15 0.74
CA ASP A 39 5.78 -8.09 1.68
C ASP A 39 5.72 -6.74 0.94
N ALA A 40 4.53 -6.15 0.90
CA ALA A 40 4.24 -4.89 0.23
C ALA A 40 5.04 -3.69 0.77
N ARG A 41 5.55 -3.75 2.01
CA ARG A 41 6.41 -2.71 2.60
C ARG A 41 7.78 -2.64 1.93
N THR A 42 8.17 -3.70 1.22
CA THR A 42 9.34 -3.68 0.34
C THR A 42 9.23 -2.57 -0.71
N TYR A 43 8.03 -2.36 -1.28
CA TYR A 43 7.82 -1.29 -2.27
C TYR A 43 7.96 0.11 -1.66
N VAL A 44 7.51 0.31 -0.40
CA VAL A 44 7.73 1.57 0.32
C VAL A 44 9.23 1.81 0.53
N SER A 45 9.96 0.79 0.98
CA SER A 45 11.40 0.88 1.22
C SER A 45 12.19 1.23 -0.06
N LEU A 46 11.83 0.63 -1.19
CA LEU A 46 12.42 0.93 -2.49
C LEU A 46 12.10 2.37 -2.93
N ALA A 47 10.86 2.82 -2.74
CA ALA A 47 10.47 4.18 -3.06
C ALA A 47 11.21 5.22 -2.21
N GLU A 48 11.41 4.93 -0.92
CA GLU A 48 12.17 5.80 -0.01
C GLU A 48 13.66 5.84 -0.34
N ALA A 49 14.25 4.73 -0.76
CA ALA A 49 15.66 4.68 -1.17
C ALA A 49 15.96 5.61 -2.35
N ILE A 50 14.97 5.83 -3.23
CA ILE A 50 15.11 6.68 -4.42
C ILE A 50 14.70 8.12 -4.13
N ASN A 51 13.59 8.33 -3.42
CA ASN A 51 12.94 9.64 -3.31
C ASN A 51 13.05 10.28 -1.91
N GLY A 52 13.57 9.55 -0.92
CA GLY A 52 13.52 9.95 0.49
C GLY A 52 12.22 9.54 1.19
N ALA A 53 12.15 9.81 2.50
CA ALA A 53 11.04 9.38 3.34
C ALA A 53 9.70 10.01 2.94
N HIS A 54 8.62 9.23 2.97
CA HIS A 54 7.27 9.71 2.65
C HIS A 54 6.51 10.13 3.92
N PRO A 55 5.66 11.17 3.86
CA PRO A 55 4.76 11.51 4.96
C PRO A 55 3.83 10.32 5.26
N GLY A 56 3.81 9.85 6.52
CA GLY A 56 3.00 8.70 6.95
C GLY A 56 3.75 7.35 6.95
N ALA A 57 4.76 7.17 6.10
CA ALA A 57 5.54 5.91 6.02
C ALA A 57 6.48 5.69 7.22
N GLY A 58 6.80 6.74 7.99
CA GLY A 58 7.65 6.64 9.18
C GLY A 58 7.11 5.69 10.27
N CYS A 59 5.81 5.36 10.26
CA CYS A 59 5.22 4.37 11.17
C CYS A 59 5.65 2.93 10.84
N LEU A 60 5.82 2.60 9.55
CA LEU A 60 6.23 1.25 9.11
C LEU A 60 7.63 0.87 9.60
N ARG A 61 8.53 1.85 9.72
CA ARG A 61 9.89 1.63 10.23
C ARG A 61 9.93 1.30 11.73
N LEU A 62 8.90 1.69 12.49
CA LEU A 62 8.76 1.37 13.92
C LEU A 62 8.06 0.02 14.15
N ALA A 63 7.24 -0.45 13.20
CA ALA A 63 6.51 -1.72 13.29
C ALA A 63 7.34 -2.96 12.88
N MET A 64 8.58 -2.78 12.41
CA MET A 64 9.53 -3.86 12.12
C MET A 64 10.61 -4.04 13.21
N GLY A 65 10.42 -3.43 14.39
CA GLY A 65 11.25 -3.59 15.58
C GLY A 65 10.64 -4.55 16.59
#